data_AF-A0A2V7IT41-F1
#
_entry.id   AF-A0A2V7IT41-F1
#
_cell.length_a   1.000
_cell.length_b   1.000
_cell.length_c   1.000
_cell.angle_alpha   90.00
_cell.angle_beta   90.00
_cell.angle_gamma   90.00
#
_symmetry.space_group_name_H-M   'P 1'
#
loop_
_entity.id
_entity.type
_entity.pdbx_description
1 polymer ?
#
loop_
_entity_poly.entity_id
_entity_poly.type
_entity_poly.pdbx_seq_one_letter_code
_entity_poly.pdbx_strand_id
1 'polypeptide(L)'
;MGGRRGHRGGRAERSGSTVDAGGPVAPGGRCGGGAIPRLRGSDRVSIAFPSAEWVSAYGVAINASDAYRAASLEWTHGPVALVVNRQPEIGIGEPVGIWLDLERGACRAAKVVSQGEADQAPFVISGDYQHWKRVIRKELGPIAGIMQRKLMLKGSLPIVVRFVKSAEQLVEAATTVPTKFLDE
;
A
#
# COMPACT_ATOMS: atom_id res chain seq x y z
N MET A 1 10.50 -24.65 51.97
CA MET A 1 10.79 -23.89 53.19
C MET A 1 12.08 -23.12 52.96
N GLY A 2 12.15 -21.82 53.28
CA GLY A 2 13.25 -20.92 52.92
C GLY A 2 13.10 -20.29 51.51
N GLY A 3 13.32 -19.00 51.30
CA GLY A 3 13.55 -17.93 52.27
C GLY A 3 14.39 -16.77 51.71
N ARG A 4 13.96 -15.52 51.97
CA ARG A 4 14.67 -14.23 51.76
C ARG A 4 14.87 -13.71 50.32
N ARG A 5 14.12 -12.65 49.98
CA ARG A 5 14.70 -11.36 49.54
C ARG A 5 13.96 -10.23 50.27
N GLY A 6 14.69 -9.20 50.69
CA GLY A 6 14.21 -8.19 51.65
C GLY A 6 13.86 -6.83 51.04
N HIS A 7 13.04 -6.06 51.76
CA HIS A 7 12.71 -4.66 51.47
C HIS A 7 13.79 -3.68 51.96
N ARG A 8 13.97 -2.60 51.18
CA ARG A 8 14.19 -1.17 51.54
C ARG A 8 14.13 -0.42 50.19
N GLY A 9 13.42 0.70 49.99
CA GLY A 9 13.30 1.91 50.81
C GLY A 9 14.42 2.88 50.42
N GLY A 10 14.19 4.11 49.94
CA GLY A 10 12.95 4.85 49.67
C GLY A 10 13.27 6.33 49.37
N ARG A 11 12.29 7.22 49.63
CA ARG A 11 12.38 8.70 49.68
C ARG A 11 12.24 9.49 48.35
N ALA A 12 11.54 10.62 48.48
CA ALA A 12 11.17 11.60 47.45
C ALA A 12 11.75 13.00 47.78
N GLU A 13 11.27 14.05 47.10
CA GLU A 13 11.67 15.48 47.24
C GLU A 13 13.10 15.76 46.67
N ARG A 14 13.50 16.94 46.15
CA ARG A 14 12.94 18.30 45.92
C ARG A 14 13.85 18.99 44.86
N SER A 15 13.63 20.17 44.28
CA SER A 15 12.65 21.28 44.38
C SER A 15 12.46 21.89 42.96
N GLY A 16 11.67 22.97 42.81
CA GLY A 16 11.73 23.86 41.63
C GLY A 16 12.11 25.31 42.01
N SER A 17 12.51 26.09 41.00
CA SER A 17 12.60 27.58 40.91
C SER A 17 12.76 27.90 39.39
N THR A 18 12.03 28.79 38.69
CA THR A 18 11.83 30.26 38.82
C THR A 18 13.17 31.01 38.84
N VAL A 19 13.51 32.01 38.02
CA VAL A 19 12.82 33.08 37.24
C VAL A 19 13.64 33.33 35.92
N ASP A 20 13.41 34.25 34.97
CA ASP A 20 12.94 35.65 35.02
C ASP A 20 12.50 36.24 33.65
N ALA A 21 12.04 37.50 33.67
CA ALA A 21 11.71 38.41 32.56
C ALA A 21 12.80 38.54 31.46
N GLY A 22 12.57 39.11 30.27
CA GLY A 22 11.46 39.91 29.76
C GLY A 22 11.97 41.28 29.29
N GLY A 23 11.91 41.56 27.98
CA GLY A 23 12.44 42.80 27.36
C GLY A 23 11.78 43.10 26.00
N PRO A 24 11.39 44.35 25.69
CA PRO A 24 10.51 44.66 24.55
C PRO A 24 11.21 45.31 23.35
N VAL A 25 10.61 45.21 22.15
CA VAL A 25 10.76 46.24 21.09
C VAL A 25 9.59 46.23 20.08
N ALA A 26 9.21 47.46 19.71
CA ALA A 26 8.06 47.98 18.97
C ALA A 26 7.92 47.57 17.47
N PRO A 27 6.85 47.98 16.76
CA PRO A 27 6.38 47.36 15.52
C PRO A 27 6.81 48.10 14.24
N GLY A 28 6.59 47.48 13.07
CA GLY A 28 6.89 48.11 11.77
C GLY A 28 6.56 47.27 10.54
N GLY A 29 5.33 46.72 10.45
CA GLY A 29 4.89 45.98 9.27
C GLY A 29 4.93 46.85 8.01
N ARG A 30 5.67 46.42 6.98
CA ARG A 30 5.69 47.05 5.66
C ARG A 30 5.46 46.00 4.59
N CYS A 31 4.60 46.32 3.62
CA CYS A 31 4.00 45.36 2.71
C CYS A 31 5.03 44.66 1.81
N GLY A 32 5.33 43.40 2.12
CA GLY A 32 5.95 42.49 1.17
C GLY A 32 4.91 42.05 0.15
N GLY A 33 4.93 42.66 -1.04
CA GLY A 33 4.17 42.21 -2.21
C GLY A 33 4.69 40.87 -2.72
N GLY A 34 4.49 39.80 -1.96
CA GLY A 34 4.80 38.45 -2.36
C GLY A 34 3.94 38.06 -3.55
N ALA A 35 4.50 38.14 -4.75
CA ALA A 35 3.92 37.52 -5.93
C ALA A 35 3.79 36.03 -5.64
N ILE A 36 2.59 35.58 -5.26
CA ILE A 36 2.29 34.17 -5.06
C ILE A 36 2.71 33.47 -6.35
N PRO A 37 3.69 32.55 -6.32
CA PRO A 37 3.97 31.72 -7.47
C PRO A 37 2.67 30.97 -7.72
N ARG A 38 1.96 31.30 -8.82
CA ARG A 38 0.74 30.58 -9.18
C ARG A 38 1.17 29.13 -9.29
N LEU A 39 0.73 28.32 -8.33
CA LEU A 39 1.10 26.92 -8.23
C LEU A 39 0.77 26.30 -9.57
N ARG A 40 1.83 25.96 -10.31
CA ARG A 40 1.73 25.34 -11.62
C ARG A 40 0.91 24.08 -11.40
N GLY A 41 -0.24 23.97 -12.09
CA GLY A 41 -1.26 23.00 -11.75
C GLY A 41 -0.65 21.61 -11.62
N SER A 42 -1.02 20.91 -10.53
CA SER A 42 -0.35 19.70 -10.04
C SER A 42 0.25 18.86 -11.16
N ASP A 43 1.59 18.83 -11.22
CA ASP A 43 2.29 17.78 -11.95
C ASP A 43 1.68 16.45 -11.48
N ARG A 44 1.04 15.74 -12.41
CA ARG A 44 0.47 14.43 -12.12
C ARG A 44 1.65 13.50 -11.86
N VAL A 45 1.98 13.30 -10.58
CA VAL A 45 3.06 12.42 -10.15
C VAL A 45 2.65 10.99 -10.48
N SER A 46 2.96 10.56 -11.70
CA SER A 46 2.73 9.20 -12.16
C SER A 46 3.83 8.29 -11.67
N ILE A 47 3.46 7.26 -10.92
CA ILE A 47 4.34 6.31 -10.24
C ILE A 47 4.49 5.08 -11.13
N ALA A 48 5.72 4.60 -11.33
CA ALA A 48 5.99 3.48 -12.23
C ALA A 48 5.44 2.15 -11.66
N PHE A 49 4.63 1.42 -12.42
CA PHE A 49 4.20 0.05 -12.06
C PHE A 49 5.23 -0.99 -12.54
N PRO A 50 5.72 -1.94 -11.70
CA PRO A 50 5.32 -2.26 -10.33
C PRO A 50 6.35 -1.83 -9.26
N SER A 51 6.67 -0.53 -9.15
CA SER A 51 7.64 -0.04 -8.17
C SER A 51 7.15 -0.17 -6.72
N ALA A 52 8.07 -0.12 -5.75
CA ALA A 52 7.74 -0.12 -4.33
C ALA A 52 6.86 1.08 -3.92
N GLU A 53 7.05 2.24 -4.57
CA GLU A 53 6.24 3.44 -4.38
C GLU A 53 4.82 3.21 -4.88
N TRP A 54 4.66 2.56 -6.04
CA TRP A 54 3.34 2.22 -6.58
C TRP A 54 2.59 1.25 -5.67
N VAL A 55 3.29 0.23 -5.16
CA VAL A 55 2.71 -0.75 -4.24
C VAL A 55 2.31 -0.12 -2.90
N SER A 56 3.11 0.82 -2.38
CA SER A 56 2.77 1.60 -1.19
C SER A 56 1.51 2.46 -1.41
N ALA A 57 1.46 3.22 -2.52
CA ALA A 57 0.30 4.01 -2.91
C ALA A 57 -0.95 3.15 -3.13
N TYR A 58 -0.80 1.94 -3.70
CA TYR A 58 -1.88 0.99 -3.88
C TYR A 58 -2.43 0.47 -2.54
N GLY A 59 -1.56 0.15 -1.56
CA GLY A 59 -1.99 -0.21 -0.20
C GLY A 59 -2.79 0.90 0.50
N VAL A 60 -2.42 2.17 0.27
CA VAL A 60 -3.19 3.33 0.74
C VAL A 60 -4.55 3.43 0.01
N ALA A 61 -4.57 3.28 -1.31
CA ALA A 61 -5.78 3.33 -2.13
C ALA A 61 -6.80 2.24 -1.75
N ILE A 62 -6.35 1.01 -1.45
CA ILE A 62 -7.20 -0.09 -0.98
C ILE A 62 -7.86 0.29 0.35
N ASN A 63 -7.10 0.81 1.31
CA ASN A 63 -7.62 1.18 2.64
C ASN A 63 -8.53 2.42 2.62
N ALA A 64 -8.39 3.29 1.64
CA ALA A 64 -9.26 4.45 1.41
C ALA A 64 -10.61 4.08 0.75
N SER A 65 -10.76 2.87 0.22
CA SER A 65 -11.99 2.42 -0.43
C SER A 65 -12.96 1.76 0.56
N ASP A 66 -14.02 2.48 0.91
CA ASP A 66 -15.14 1.92 1.69
C ASP A 66 -15.85 0.78 0.95
N ALA A 67 -15.88 0.82 -0.38
CA ALA A 67 -16.43 -0.24 -1.21
C ALA A 67 -15.58 -1.52 -1.14
N TYR A 68 -14.24 -1.41 -1.13
CA TYR A 68 -13.36 -2.55 -0.86
C TYR A 68 -13.59 -3.11 0.55
N ARG A 69 -13.66 -2.23 1.56
CA ARG A 69 -13.89 -2.59 2.96
C ARG A 69 -15.18 -3.42 3.10
N ALA A 70 -16.30 -2.90 2.58
CA ALA A 70 -17.60 -3.56 2.62
C ALA A 70 -17.60 -4.89 1.83
N ALA A 71 -16.97 -4.92 0.65
CA ALA A 71 -16.92 -6.12 -0.19
C ALA A 71 -16.00 -7.23 0.35
N SER A 72 -15.20 -6.98 1.38
CA SER A 72 -14.14 -7.89 1.84
C SER A 72 -14.17 -8.19 3.34
N LEU A 73 -15.24 -7.84 4.07
CA LEU A 73 -15.40 -8.12 5.51
C LEU A 73 -15.29 -9.62 5.86
N GLU A 74 -15.76 -10.49 4.97
CA GLU A 74 -15.68 -11.95 5.09
C GLU A 74 -14.32 -12.54 4.67
N TRP A 75 -13.39 -11.74 4.12
CA TRP A 75 -12.08 -12.24 3.70
C TRP A 75 -11.19 -12.55 4.92
N THR A 76 -11.05 -13.84 5.24
CA THR A 76 -10.15 -14.34 6.29
C THR A 76 -9.10 -15.32 5.76
N HIS A 77 -8.84 -15.28 4.45
CA HIS A 77 -7.93 -16.19 3.76
C HIS A 77 -6.47 -15.72 3.77
N GLY A 78 -6.19 -14.57 4.38
CA GLY A 78 -4.84 -14.03 4.55
C GLY A 78 -4.29 -13.36 3.28
N PRO A 79 -2.97 -13.37 3.09
CA PRO A 79 -2.32 -12.56 2.07
C PRO A 79 -2.60 -13.06 0.64
N VAL A 80 -2.60 -12.11 -0.30
CA VAL A 80 -2.66 -12.36 -1.74
C VAL A 80 -1.39 -11.81 -2.36
N ALA A 81 -0.70 -12.62 -3.15
CA ALA A 81 0.44 -12.19 -3.94
C ALA A 81 0.04 -11.97 -5.41
N LEU A 82 0.47 -10.85 -5.99
CA LEU A 82 0.37 -10.55 -7.41
C LEU A 82 1.79 -10.59 -8.00
N VAL A 83 2.03 -11.41 -9.02
CA VAL A 83 3.37 -11.58 -9.62
C VAL A 83 3.35 -11.09 -11.05
N VAL A 84 4.22 -10.12 -11.32
CA VAL A 84 4.52 -9.63 -12.67
C VAL A 84 5.67 -10.47 -13.21
N ASN A 85 5.44 -11.19 -14.30
CA ASN A 85 6.47 -12.04 -14.92
C ASN A 85 7.66 -11.21 -15.43
N ARG A 86 8.84 -11.84 -15.50
CA ARG A 86 10.06 -11.25 -16.08
C ARG A 86 9.80 -10.79 -17.53
N GLN A 87 10.04 -9.52 -17.81
CA GLN A 87 10.00 -8.97 -19.17
C GLN A 87 11.19 -8.00 -19.38
N PRO A 88 12.36 -8.51 -19.84
CA PRO A 88 13.59 -7.72 -19.91
C PRO A 88 13.52 -6.55 -20.89
N GLU A 89 12.67 -6.66 -21.92
CA GLU A 89 12.42 -5.66 -22.97
C GLU A 89 12.01 -4.29 -22.40
N ILE A 90 11.34 -4.30 -21.24
CA ILE A 90 10.82 -3.11 -20.53
C ILE A 90 11.54 -2.87 -19.19
N GLY A 91 12.72 -3.49 -19.01
CA GLY A 91 13.54 -3.35 -17.80
C GLY A 91 13.18 -4.29 -16.64
N ILE A 92 12.16 -5.16 -16.76
CA ILE A 92 11.82 -6.15 -15.72
C ILE A 92 12.73 -7.37 -15.87
N GLY A 93 13.93 -7.27 -15.29
CA GLY A 93 14.95 -8.31 -15.33
C GLY A 93 14.61 -9.59 -14.55
N GLU A 94 13.79 -9.49 -13.51
CA GLU A 94 13.33 -10.63 -12.69
C GLU A 94 11.83 -10.49 -12.37
N PRO A 95 11.11 -11.59 -12.08
CA PRO A 95 9.69 -11.51 -11.73
C PRO A 95 9.49 -10.72 -10.43
N VAL A 96 8.59 -9.73 -10.47
CA VAL A 96 8.32 -8.85 -9.32
C VAL A 96 7.07 -9.34 -8.60
N GLY A 97 7.20 -9.71 -7.33
CA GLY A 97 6.08 -10.03 -6.46
C GLY A 97 5.56 -8.79 -5.74
N ILE A 98 4.24 -8.68 -5.61
CA ILE A 98 3.53 -7.70 -4.82
C ILE A 98 2.76 -8.47 -3.75
N TRP A 99 3.16 -8.34 -2.50
CA TRP A 99 2.50 -8.97 -1.36
C TRP A 99 1.47 -8.01 -0.76
N LEU A 100 0.21 -8.43 -0.74
CA LEU A 100 -0.90 -7.72 -0.09
C LEU A 100 -1.37 -8.53 1.11
N ASP A 101 -1.12 -8.05 2.32
CA ASP A 101 -1.67 -8.66 3.54
C ASP A 101 -3.10 -8.17 3.75
N LEU A 102 -4.07 -8.98 3.31
CA LEU A 102 -5.49 -8.65 3.26
C LEU A 102 -6.27 -9.41 4.34
N GLU A 103 -7.03 -8.68 5.15
CA GLU A 103 -7.87 -9.26 6.21
C GLU A 103 -9.11 -8.38 6.45
N ARG A 104 -10.31 -8.97 6.39
CA ARG A 104 -11.60 -8.37 6.77
C ARG A 104 -11.84 -6.95 6.23
N GLY A 105 -11.42 -6.69 4.99
CA GLY A 105 -11.60 -5.39 4.33
C GLY A 105 -10.57 -4.33 4.70
N ALA A 106 -9.41 -4.73 5.24
CA ALA A 106 -8.23 -3.89 5.38
C ALA A 106 -7.02 -4.51 4.66
N CYS A 107 -6.15 -3.65 4.13
CA CYS A 107 -4.81 -4.03 3.69
C CYS A 107 -3.82 -3.62 4.79
N ARG A 108 -3.34 -4.60 5.58
CA ARG A 108 -2.44 -4.35 6.71
C ARG A 108 -1.02 -3.98 6.25
N ALA A 109 -0.59 -4.54 5.11
CA ALA A 109 0.68 -4.24 4.48
C ALA A 109 0.61 -4.47 2.97
N ALA A 110 1.23 -3.58 2.20
CA ALA A 110 1.51 -3.76 0.78
C ALA A 110 3.03 -3.58 0.58
N LYS A 111 3.72 -4.58 0.02
CA LYS A 111 5.17 -4.52 -0.21
C LYS A 111 5.58 -5.25 -1.49
N VAL A 112 6.64 -4.77 -2.14
CA VAL A 112 7.34 -5.55 -3.19
C VAL A 112 8.13 -6.66 -2.51
N VAL A 113 8.13 -7.84 -3.12
CA VAL A 113 8.80 -9.06 -2.63
C VAL A 113 9.40 -9.84 -3.80
N SER A 114 10.31 -10.76 -3.50
CA SER A 114 10.80 -11.74 -4.47
C SER A 114 9.68 -12.72 -4.88
N GLN A 115 9.83 -13.40 -6.03
CA GLN A 115 8.91 -14.47 -6.42
C GLN A 115 8.83 -15.58 -5.35
N GLY A 116 9.96 -15.97 -4.75
CA GLY A 116 10.00 -17.02 -3.72
C GLY A 116 9.23 -16.66 -2.44
N GLU A 117 9.18 -15.38 -2.07
CA GLU A 117 8.31 -14.88 -0.99
C GLU A 117 6.85 -14.81 -1.42
N ALA A 118 6.56 -14.32 -2.63
CA ALA A 118 5.21 -14.28 -3.19
C ALA A 118 4.58 -15.68 -3.24
N ASP A 119 5.38 -16.70 -3.58
CA ASP A 119 4.97 -18.11 -3.64
C ASP A 119 4.54 -18.72 -2.29
N GLN A 120 4.82 -18.05 -1.15
CA GLN A 120 4.34 -18.43 0.18
C GLN A 120 2.89 -18.00 0.45
N ALA A 121 2.32 -17.11 -0.37
CA ALA A 121 0.93 -16.68 -0.17
C ALA A 121 -0.06 -17.81 -0.54
N PRO A 122 -1.17 -17.96 0.19
CA PRO A 122 -2.22 -18.95 -0.11
C PRO A 122 -2.92 -18.70 -1.46
N PHE A 123 -2.83 -17.47 -1.98
CA PHE A 123 -3.30 -17.07 -3.29
C PHE A 123 -2.19 -16.31 -4.00
N VAL A 124 -1.68 -16.87 -5.10
CA VAL A 124 -0.73 -16.20 -5.99
C VAL A 124 -1.39 -16.06 -7.36
N ILE A 125 -1.52 -14.83 -7.84
CA ILE A 125 -1.96 -14.53 -9.20
C ILE A 125 -0.72 -14.07 -9.96
N SER A 126 -0.30 -14.79 -10.99
CA SER A 126 0.83 -14.39 -11.85
C SER A 126 0.38 -14.06 -13.27
N GLY A 127 1.15 -13.24 -13.97
CA GLY A 127 0.84 -12.85 -15.34
C GLY A 127 1.86 -11.89 -15.94
N ASP A 128 1.83 -11.78 -17.26
CA ASP A 128 2.71 -10.88 -18.00
C ASP A 128 2.31 -9.42 -17.81
N TYR A 129 3.27 -8.51 -17.97
CA TYR A 129 3.08 -7.07 -17.76
C TYR A 129 1.86 -6.52 -18.51
N GLN A 130 1.69 -6.94 -19.77
CA GLN A 130 0.59 -6.52 -20.63
C GLN A 130 -0.78 -6.99 -20.10
N HIS A 131 -0.86 -8.15 -19.44
CA HIS A 131 -2.10 -8.60 -18.80
C HIS A 131 -2.40 -7.78 -17.53
N TRP A 132 -1.40 -7.47 -16.72
CA TRP A 132 -1.55 -6.58 -15.56
C TRP A 132 -1.95 -5.16 -15.96
N LYS A 133 -1.35 -4.59 -17.01
CA LYS A 133 -1.71 -3.30 -17.60
C LYS A 133 -3.18 -3.25 -18.00
N ARG A 134 -3.69 -4.31 -18.65
CA ARG A 134 -5.12 -4.44 -18.99
C ARG A 134 -6.03 -4.56 -17.77
N VAL A 135 -5.60 -5.25 -16.71
CA VAL A 135 -6.34 -5.32 -15.44
C VAL A 135 -6.43 -3.93 -14.80
N ILE A 136 -5.31 -3.22 -14.67
CA ILE A 136 -5.25 -1.86 -14.10
C ILE A 136 -6.06 -0.86 -14.96
N ARG A 137 -6.23 -1.10 -16.27
CA ARG A 137 -7.11 -0.31 -17.14
C ARG A 137 -8.59 -0.72 -17.13
N LYS A 138 -8.98 -1.73 -16.34
CA LYS A 138 -10.31 -2.38 -16.33
C LYS A 138 -10.71 -3.02 -17.67
N GLU A 139 -9.76 -3.22 -18.59
CA GLU A 139 -9.95 -3.92 -19.88
C GLU A 139 -9.96 -5.46 -19.73
N LEU A 140 -9.58 -5.96 -18.55
CA LEU A 140 -9.58 -7.38 -18.21
C LEU A 140 -9.97 -7.56 -16.74
N GLY A 141 -11.17 -8.10 -16.47
CA GLY A 141 -11.56 -8.47 -15.12
C GLY A 141 -10.73 -9.64 -14.56
N PRO A 142 -10.48 -9.71 -13.24
CA PRO A 142 -9.55 -10.69 -12.66
C PRO A 142 -9.99 -12.14 -12.89
N ILE A 143 -11.27 -12.46 -12.68
CA ILE A 143 -11.82 -13.81 -12.94
C ILE A 143 -11.74 -14.16 -14.43
N ALA A 144 -12.05 -13.21 -15.32
CA ALA A 144 -11.96 -13.41 -16.76
C ALA A 144 -10.51 -13.65 -17.22
N GLY A 145 -9.54 -12.94 -16.63
CA GLY A 145 -8.11 -13.16 -16.87
C GLY A 145 -7.66 -14.57 -16.47
N ILE A 146 -8.13 -15.08 -15.33
CA ILE A 146 -7.84 -16.44 -14.86
C ILE A 146 -8.49 -17.50 -15.77
N MET A 147 -9.77 -17.32 -16.13
CA MET A 147 -10.49 -18.24 -17.02
C MET A 147 -9.91 -18.28 -18.44
N GLN A 148 -9.41 -17.16 -18.94
CA GLN A 148 -8.74 -17.07 -20.25
C GLN A 148 -7.26 -17.50 -20.18
N ARG A 149 -6.76 -17.96 -19.03
CA ARG A 149 -5.35 -18.31 -18.77
C ARG A 149 -4.34 -17.19 -19.04
N LYS A 150 -4.81 -15.93 -19.06
CA LYS A 150 -3.98 -14.72 -19.17
C LYS A 150 -3.33 -14.35 -17.84
N LEU A 151 -4.01 -14.71 -16.76
CA LEU A 151 -3.50 -14.74 -15.40
C LEU A 151 -3.50 -16.21 -14.95
N MET A 152 -2.46 -16.64 -14.25
CA MET A 152 -2.41 -17.96 -13.62
C MET A 152 -2.73 -17.79 -12.13
N LEU A 153 -3.59 -18.65 -11.58
CA LEU A 153 -3.92 -18.69 -10.16
C LEU A 153 -3.32 -19.95 -9.52
N LYS A 154 -2.48 -19.76 -8.51
CA LYS A 154 -2.10 -20.77 -7.52
C LYS A 154 -2.93 -20.51 -6.27
N GLY A 155 -3.87 -21.41 -5.97
CA GLY A 155 -4.83 -21.24 -4.87
C GLY A 155 -6.21 -21.78 -5.23
N SER A 156 -7.21 -21.53 -4.38
CA SER A 156 -8.57 -22.05 -4.57
C SER A 156 -9.41 -21.10 -5.45
N LEU A 157 -9.57 -21.44 -6.74
CA LEU A 157 -10.43 -20.69 -7.66
C LEU A 157 -11.87 -20.47 -7.13
N PRO A 158 -12.58 -21.48 -6.55
CA PRO A 158 -13.92 -21.27 -6.00
C PRO A 158 -13.98 -20.17 -4.92
N ILE A 159 -12.92 -20.01 -4.12
CA ILE A 159 -12.81 -18.93 -3.14
C ILE A 159 -12.68 -17.58 -3.86
N VAL A 160 -11.78 -17.46 -4.84
CA VAL A 160 -11.60 -16.21 -5.60
C VAL A 160 -12.90 -15.79 -6.32
N VAL A 161 -13.66 -16.75 -6.85
CA VAL A 161 -14.98 -16.49 -7.47
C VAL A 161 -16.02 -16.04 -6.46
N ARG A 162 -16.09 -16.65 -5.26
CA ARG A 162 -16.97 -16.17 -4.17
C ARG A 162 -16.66 -14.71 -3.80
N PHE A 163 -15.38 -14.34 -3.80
CA PHE A 163 -14.89 -13.00 -3.49
C PHE A 163 -14.66 -12.13 -4.74
N VAL A 164 -15.39 -12.37 -5.84
CA VAL A 164 -15.24 -11.60 -7.10
C VAL A 164 -15.39 -10.08 -6.87
N LYS A 165 -16.34 -9.65 -6.04
CA LYS A 165 -16.52 -8.23 -5.70
C LYS A 165 -15.30 -7.64 -4.98
N SER A 166 -14.66 -8.41 -4.10
CA SER A 166 -13.40 -7.99 -3.45
C SER A 166 -12.30 -7.78 -4.49
N ALA A 167 -12.18 -8.70 -5.45
CA ALA A 167 -11.19 -8.62 -6.53
C ALA A 167 -11.47 -7.45 -7.48
N GLU A 168 -12.72 -7.16 -7.80
CA GLU A 168 -13.13 -5.97 -8.58
C GLU A 168 -12.79 -4.67 -7.84
N GLN A 169 -12.98 -4.62 -6.52
CA GLN A 169 -12.63 -3.44 -5.71
C GLN A 169 -11.12 -3.26 -5.51
N LEU A 170 -10.33 -4.34 -5.53
CA LEU A 170 -8.87 -4.25 -5.65
C LEU A 170 -8.46 -3.60 -6.98
N VAL A 171 -9.07 -4.02 -8.09
CA VAL A 171 -8.84 -3.38 -9.40
C VAL A 171 -9.27 -1.92 -9.40
N GLU A 172 -10.42 -1.58 -8.80
CA GLU A 172 -10.88 -0.20 -8.62
C GLU A 172 -9.82 0.65 -7.90
N ALA A 173 -9.31 0.17 -6.77
CA ALA A 173 -8.24 0.83 -6.02
C ALA A 173 -6.93 0.97 -6.81
N ALA A 174 -6.57 0.01 -7.67
CA ALA A 174 -5.40 0.13 -8.54
C ALA A 174 -5.56 1.26 -9.57
N THR A 175 -6.80 1.59 -9.97
CA THR A 175 -7.06 2.65 -10.97
C THR A 175 -7.03 4.07 -10.43
N THR A 176 -7.09 4.23 -9.10
CA THR A 176 -6.92 5.55 -8.45
C THR A 176 -5.45 5.91 -8.24
N VAL A 177 -4.54 4.92 -8.30
CA VAL A 177 -3.09 5.15 -8.27
C VAL A 177 -2.67 5.78 -9.60
N PRO A 178 -2.03 6.97 -9.61
CA PRO A 178 -1.56 7.61 -10.84
C PRO A 178 -0.43 6.77 -11.44
N THR A 179 -0.76 5.88 -12.37
CA THR A 179 0.13 4.83 -12.83
C THR A 179 0.87 5.24 -14.10
N LYS A 180 2.19 5.16 -14.09
CA LYS A 180 3.02 5.12 -15.31
C LYS A 180 3.38 3.66 -15.63
N PHE A 181 3.18 3.25 -16.88
CA PHE A 181 3.67 1.96 -17.36
C PHE A 181 5.09 2.09 -17.93
N LEU A 182 5.88 1.01 -17.86
CA LEU A 182 7.29 0.98 -18.26
C LEU A 182 7.48 0.92 -19.78
N ASP A 183 6.44 0.55 -20.51
CA ASP A 183 6.38 0.50 -21.97
C ASP A 183 5.81 1.80 -22.59
N GLU A 184 5.74 2.91 -21.82
CA GLU A 184 5.14 4.20 -22.19
C GLU A 184 6.01 5.44 -21.84
#